data_AF-A0A3D3HGN1-F1
#
_entry.id   AF-A0A3D3HGN1-F1
#
_cell.length_a   1.000
_cell.length_b   1.000
_cell.length_c   1.000
_cell.angle_alpha   90.00
_cell.angle_beta   90.00
_cell.angle_gamma   90.00
#
_symmetry.space_group_name_H-M   'P 1'
#
loop_
_entity.id
_entity.type
_entity.pdbx_description
1 polymer ?
#
loop_
_entity_poly.entity_id
_entity_poly.type
_entity_poly.pdbx_seq_one_letter_code
_entity_poly.pdbx_strand_id
1 'polypeptide(L)'
;MKKILSITLLLVIFASAAGQVPETKKPQKNPPLKQRLFFGGSFGLQFGTVTNIEVAPLAGVWLLPRLAVGAGPSFQYYRDPYGRTSIYGGRAMLQMTLIQDLNNIIPIGWNSGIFVHGEYEALSLERSFFTTAPENSGRVYYGSFLAG
;
A
#
# COMPACT_ATOMS: atom_id res chain seq x y z
N MET A 1 31.71 7.09 9.78
CA MET A 1 30.64 6.40 9.02
C MET A 1 29.24 6.64 9.60
N LYS A 2 28.99 6.43 10.91
CA LYS A 2 27.65 6.63 11.53
C LYS A 2 27.06 8.04 11.34
N LYS A 3 27.89 9.10 11.44
CA LYS A 3 27.44 10.50 11.27
C LYS A 3 26.98 10.84 9.84
N ILE A 4 27.61 10.24 8.83
CA ILE A 4 27.25 10.45 7.42
C ILE A 4 25.91 9.76 7.14
N LEU A 5 25.72 8.53 7.64
CA LEU A 5 24.47 7.78 7.52
C LEU A 5 23.28 8.53 8.17
N SER A 6 23.50 9.14 9.34
CA SER A 6 22.46 9.94 10.00
C SER A 6 22.07 11.20 9.22
N ILE A 7 23.03 11.87 8.57
CA ILE A 7 22.75 13.05 7.75
C ILE A 7 21.98 12.66 6.50
N THR A 8 22.33 11.54 5.85
CA THR A 8 21.61 11.05 4.66
C THR A 8 20.18 10.65 5.01
N LEU A 9 19.95 10.00 6.15
CA LEU A 9 18.61 9.62 6.60
C LEU A 9 17.74 10.84 6.91
N LEU A 10 18.32 11.88 7.53
CA LEU A 10 17.61 13.14 7.81
C LEU A 10 17.19 13.87 6.52
N LEU A 11 18.02 13.81 5.48
CA LEU A 11 17.79 14.47 4.19
C LEU A 11 16.65 13.81 3.40
N VAL A 12 16.51 12.48 3.51
CA VAL A 12 15.39 11.73 2.91
C VAL A 12 14.06 12.09 3.58
N ILE A 13 14.03 12.27 4.90
CA ILE A 13 12.82 12.66 5.63
C ILE A 13 12.40 14.09 5.24
N PHE A 14 13.34 15.02 5.11
CA PHE A 14 13.06 16.39 4.66
C PHE A 14 12.56 16.46 3.21
N ALA A 15 13.06 15.59 2.33
CA ALA A 15 12.60 15.52 0.94
C ALA A 15 11.14 15.02 0.82
N SER A 16 10.73 14.08 1.68
CA SER A 16 9.33 13.60 1.74
C SER A 16 8.36 14.69 2.25
N ALA A 17 8.82 15.59 3.13
CA ALA A 17 7.99 16.68 3.66
C ALA A 17 7.72 17.79 2.63
N ALA A 18 8.68 18.05 1.73
CA ALA A 18 8.54 19.08 0.69
C ALA A 18 7.60 18.70 -0.47
N GLY A 19 7.17 17.43 -0.56
CA GLY A 19 6.27 16.92 -1.60
C GLY A 19 4.78 17.13 -1.31
N GLN A 20 4.40 17.53 -0.09
CA GLN A 20 3.00 17.78 0.28
C GLN A 20 2.62 19.23 -0.02
N VAL A 21 2.48 19.59 -1.30
CA VAL A 21 1.78 20.82 -1.68
C VAL A 21 0.28 20.55 -1.51
N PRO A 22 -0.43 21.20 -0.57
CA PRO A 22 -1.87 21.10 -0.50
C PRO A 22 -2.41 21.84 -1.72
N GLU A 23 -2.75 21.12 -2.79
CA GLU A 23 -3.50 21.71 -3.88
C GLU A 23 -4.89 22.09 -3.37
N THR A 24 -5.08 23.37 -3.09
CA THR A 24 -6.39 24.02 -2.98
C THR A 24 -7.03 24.16 -4.36
N LYS A 25 -7.17 23.05 -5.10
CA LYS A 25 -7.97 23.06 -6.32
C LYS A 25 -9.44 23.04 -5.92
N LYS A 26 -10.16 24.11 -6.27
CA LYS A 26 -11.62 24.13 -6.32
C LYS A 26 -12.08 22.85 -7.04
N PRO A 27 -13.03 22.07 -6.50
CA PRO A 27 -13.45 20.81 -7.11
C PRO A 27 -13.99 21.10 -8.51
N GLN A 28 -13.16 20.85 -9.52
CA GLN A 28 -13.56 21.03 -10.91
C GLN A 28 -14.59 19.94 -11.19
N LYS A 29 -15.78 20.33 -11.70
CA LYS A 29 -16.95 19.44 -11.84
C LYS A 29 -16.67 18.14 -12.62
N ASN A 30 -15.63 18.12 -13.45
CA ASN A 30 -15.11 16.94 -14.14
C ASN A 30 -13.59 17.07 -14.34
N PRO A 31 -12.73 16.59 -13.42
CA PRO A 31 -11.30 16.62 -13.63
C PRO A 31 -10.93 15.64 -14.77
N PRO A 32 -9.97 15.99 -15.65
CA PRO A 32 -9.44 15.09 -16.69
C PRO A 32 -8.97 13.76 -16.10
N LEU A 33 -9.07 12.65 -16.86
CA LEU A 33 -8.67 11.31 -16.40
C LEU A 33 -7.25 11.25 -15.83
N LYS A 34 -6.31 12.04 -16.38
CA LYS A 34 -4.93 12.12 -15.89
C LYS A 34 -4.82 12.72 -14.48
N GLN A 35 -5.73 13.62 -14.10
CA GLN A 35 -5.79 14.19 -12.74
C GLN A 35 -6.51 13.26 -11.75
N ARG A 36 -7.11 12.17 -12.26
CA ARG A 36 -7.76 11.13 -11.45
C ARG A 36 -6.83 9.95 -11.19
N LEU A 37 -5.66 9.90 -11.83
CA LEU A 37 -4.65 8.88 -11.56
C LEU A 37 -3.97 9.18 -10.23
N PHE A 38 -3.82 8.16 -9.40
CA PHE A 38 -3.02 8.21 -8.19
C PHE A 38 -1.99 7.09 -8.23
N PHE A 39 -0.82 7.39 -7.66
CA PHE A 39 0.25 6.43 -7.46
C PHE A 39 0.56 6.41 -5.98
N GLY A 40 0.65 5.21 -5.42
CA GLY A 40 0.93 4.95 -4.02
C GLY A 40 1.61 3.60 -3.88
N GLY A 41 1.43 2.99 -2.72
CA GLY A 41 1.99 1.68 -2.40
C GLY A 41 2.60 1.63 -1.01
N SER A 42 3.04 0.44 -0.62
CA SER A 42 3.78 0.22 0.61
C SER A 42 5.23 -0.16 0.31
N PHE A 43 6.13 0.28 1.19
CA PHE A 43 7.51 -0.14 1.21
C PHE A 43 7.89 -0.44 2.66
N GLY A 44 8.25 -1.70 2.92
CA GLY A 44 8.60 -2.21 4.24
C GLY A 44 10.03 -2.73 4.25
N LEU A 45 10.82 -2.28 5.22
CA LEU A 45 12.17 -2.82 5.45
C LEU A 45 12.33 -3.21 6.91
N GLN A 46 12.68 -4.47 7.13
CA GLN A 46 13.02 -5.02 8.43
C GLN A 46 14.33 -5.80 8.31
N PHE A 47 15.29 -5.48 9.16
CA PHE A 47 16.59 -6.15 9.23
C PHE A 47 16.86 -6.59 10.67
N GLY A 48 17.43 -7.78 10.86
CA GLY A 48 17.70 -8.36 12.18
C GLY A 48 17.82 -9.88 12.07
N THR A 49 17.30 -10.60 13.07
CA THR A 49 17.16 -12.07 13.02
C THR A 49 16.31 -12.52 11.83
N VAL A 50 15.31 -11.70 11.48
CA VAL A 50 14.49 -11.84 10.27
C VAL A 50 14.77 -10.64 9.38
N THR A 51 15.00 -10.89 8.10
CA THR A 51 15.08 -9.86 7.06
C THR A 51 13.80 -9.92 6.23
N ASN A 52 13.00 -8.85 6.28
CA ASN A 52 11.79 -8.71 5.47
C ASN A 52 11.90 -7.43 4.63
N ILE A 53 11.79 -7.57 3.32
CA ILE A 53 11.81 -6.48 2.35
C ILE A 53 10.53 -6.59 1.55
N GLU A 54 9.62 -5.63 1.72
CA GLU A 54 8.34 -5.56 1.03
C GLU A 54 8.29 -4.33 0.12
N VAL A 55 7.86 -4.53 -1.11
CA VAL A 55 7.68 -3.50 -2.13
C VAL A 55 6.37 -3.79 -2.86
N ALA A 56 5.34 -3.00 -2.57
CA ALA A 56 4.04 -3.13 -3.21
C ALA A 56 3.57 -1.80 -3.79
N PRO A 57 4.09 -1.39 -4.97
CA PRO A 57 3.63 -0.19 -5.64
C PRO A 57 2.18 -0.38 -6.10
N LEU A 58 1.38 0.67 -5.97
CA LEU A 58 -0.04 0.67 -6.33
C LEU A 58 -0.30 1.84 -7.28
N ALA A 59 -0.88 1.56 -8.45
CA ALA A 59 -1.38 2.60 -9.33
C ALA A 59 -2.89 2.47 -9.44
N GLY A 60 -3.60 3.59 -9.42
CA GLY A 60 -5.05 3.58 -9.49
C GLY A 60 -5.64 4.82 -10.12
N VAL A 61 -6.95 4.78 -10.29
CA VAL A 61 -7.73 5.86 -10.88
C VAL A 61 -9.02 6.07 -10.07
N TRP A 62 -9.38 7.33 -9.88
CA TRP A 62 -10.71 7.72 -9.41
C TRP A 62 -11.71 7.58 -10.56
N LEU A 63 -12.47 6.48 -10.59
CA LEU A 63 -13.54 6.28 -11.57
C LEU A 63 -14.66 7.32 -11.39
N LEU A 64 -15.03 7.56 -10.13
CA LEU A 64 -16.00 8.57 -9.72
C LEU A 64 -15.39 9.48 -8.65
N PRO A 65 -15.97 10.67 -8.36
CA PRO A 65 -15.49 11.54 -7.28
C PRO A 65 -15.45 10.89 -5.88
N ARG A 66 -16.03 9.70 -5.74
CA ARG A 66 -16.11 8.93 -4.49
C ARG A 66 -15.69 7.48 -4.65
N LEU A 67 -15.26 7.03 -5.84
CA LEU A 67 -14.85 5.65 -6.10
C LEU A 67 -13.45 5.63 -6.70
N ALA A 68 -12.50 5.09 -5.96
CA ALA A 68 -11.15 4.80 -6.39
C ALA A 68 -11.01 3.30 -6.65
N VAL A 69 -10.31 2.95 -7.72
CA VAL A 69 -9.84 1.59 -7.96
C VAL A 69 -8.36 1.63 -8.23
N GLY A 70 -7.62 0.64 -7.75
CA GLY A 70 -6.19 0.52 -7.95
C GLY A 70 -5.77 -0.92 -8.14
N ALA A 71 -4.65 -1.12 -8.79
CA ALA A 71 -4.00 -2.42 -8.86
C ALA A 71 -2.49 -2.23 -8.91
N GLY A 72 -1.76 -3.23 -8.45
CA GLY A 72 -0.31 -3.14 -8.38
C GLY A 72 0.34 -4.48 -8.11
N PRO A 73 1.59 -4.68 -8.52
CA PRO A 73 2.36 -5.84 -8.12
C PRO A 73 2.74 -5.74 -6.64
N SER A 74 2.90 -6.90 -6.00
CA SER A 74 3.41 -7.03 -4.64
C SER A 74 4.63 -7.94 -4.67
N PHE A 75 5.74 -7.49 -4.10
CA PHE A 75 6.96 -8.26 -3.96
C PHE A 75 7.40 -8.22 -2.51
N GLN A 76 7.58 -9.39 -1.90
CA GLN A 76 8.06 -9.50 -0.54
C GLN A 76 9.14 -10.58 -0.47
N TYR A 77 10.34 -10.16 -0.07
CA TYR A 77 11.44 -11.04 0.24
C TYR A 77 11.51 -11.25 1.74
N TYR A 78 11.38 -12.50 2.17
CA TYR A 78 11.43 -12.86 3.58
C TYR A 78 12.57 -13.86 3.81
N ARG A 79 13.41 -13.59 4.79
CA ARG A 79 14.51 -14.45 5.19
C ARG A 79 14.52 -14.58 6.70
N ASP A 80 14.56 -15.80 7.18
CA ASP A 80 14.75 -16.13 8.58
C ASP A 80 16.09 -16.89 8.76
N PRO A 81 16.45 -17.31 9.98
CA PRO A 81 17.65 -18.11 10.21
C PRO A 81 17.63 -19.51 9.59
N TYR A 82 16.46 -20.05 9.24
CA TYR A 82 16.24 -21.41 8.79
C TYR A 82 16.04 -21.53 7.27
N GLY A 83 15.80 -20.41 6.57
CA GLY A 83 15.47 -20.38 5.15
C GLY A 83 15.25 -18.97 4.60
N ARG A 84 15.04 -18.92 3.29
CA ARG A 84 14.67 -17.71 2.55
C ARG A 84 13.51 -18.04 1.65
N THR A 85 12.57 -17.12 1.51
CA THR A 85 11.45 -17.24 0.58
C THR A 85 11.20 -15.92 -0.14
N SER A 86 10.73 -16.05 -1.38
CA SER A 86 10.31 -14.92 -2.20
C SER A 86 8.83 -15.04 -2.53
N ILE A 87 8.08 -14.08 -2.04
CA ILE A 87 6.65 -13.92 -2.27
C ILE A 87 6.52 -12.85 -3.35
N TYR A 88 5.72 -13.15 -4.37
CA TYR A 88 5.37 -12.17 -5.37
C TYR A 88 3.95 -12.41 -5.80
N GLY A 89 3.28 -11.35 -6.22
CA GLY A 89 1.88 -11.41 -6.56
C GLY A 89 1.37 -10.08 -7.06
N GLY A 90 0.05 -9.92 -7.01
CA GLY A 90 -0.63 -8.70 -7.34
C GLY A 90 -1.73 -8.42 -6.34
N ARG A 91 -2.01 -7.12 -6.16
CA ARG A 91 -3.13 -6.65 -5.35
C ARG A 91 -4.04 -5.76 -6.19
N ALA A 92 -5.32 -5.83 -5.90
CA ALA A 92 -6.34 -4.94 -6.41
C ALA A 92 -7.02 -4.26 -5.22
N MET A 93 -7.31 -2.97 -5.35
CA MET A 93 -7.94 -2.14 -4.33
C MET A 93 -9.18 -1.49 -4.93
N LEU A 94 -10.23 -1.41 -4.13
CA LEU A 94 -11.45 -0.66 -4.38
C LEU A 94 -11.74 0.15 -3.13
N GLN A 95 -11.88 1.46 -3.26
CA GLN A 95 -12.19 2.33 -2.13
C GLN A 95 -13.35 3.26 -2.49
N MET A 96 -14.36 3.31 -1.63
CA MET A 96 -15.52 4.16 -1.77
C MET A 96 -15.67 5.11 -0.58
N THR A 97 -15.73 6.42 -0.83
CA THR A 97 -16.00 7.42 0.21
C THR A 97 -17.51 7.57 0.39
N LEU A 98 -18.04 7.16 1.55
CA LEU A 98 -19.46 7.24 1.87
C LEU A 98 -19.84 8.65 2.33
N ILE A 99 -19.10 9.21 3.29
CA ILE A 99 -19.36 10.52 3.88
C ILE A 99 -18.06 11.31 3.83
N GLN A 100 -18.08 12.47 3.16
CA GLN A 100 -16.89 13.32 3.00
C GLN A 100 -16.68 14.26 4.21
N ASP A 101 -17.76 14.62 4.91
CA ASP A 101 -17.73 15.48 6.10
C ASP A 101 -18.76 15.01 7.12
N LEU A 102 -18.30 14.41 8.21
CA LEU A 102 -19.12 14.15 9.41
C LEU A 102 -19.55 15.44 10.11
N ASN A 103 -18.89 16.55 9.80
CA ASN A 103 -19.15 17.87 10.39
C ASN A 103 -20.57 18.39 10.08
N ASN A 104 -21.22 17.89 9.01
CA ASN A 104 -22.64 18.18 8.70
C ASN A 104 -23.63 17.45 9.63
N ILE A 105 -23.20 16.43 10.36
CA ILE A 105 -24.06 15.62 11.24
C ILE A 105 -23.73 15.90 12.72
N ILE A 106 -22.44 16.03 13.06
CA ILE A 106 -21.99 16.38 14.42
C ILE A 106 -20.98 17.53 14.30
N PRO A 107 -21.31 18.76 14.71
CA PRO A 107 -20.43 19.93 14.58
C PRO A 107 -19.36 19.93 15.69
N ILE A 108 -18.48 18.94 15.65
CA ILE A 108 -17.34 18.78 16.57
C ILE A 108 -16.05 19.39 16.02
N GLY A 109 -16.09 20.02 14.84
CA GLY A 109 -14.91 20.66 14.24
C GLY A 109 -13.88 19.68 13.69
N TRP A 110 -14.25 18.40 13.52
CA TRP A 110 -13.41 17.37 12.91
C TRP A 110 -13.84 17.18 11.46
N ASN A 111 -12.93 17.45 10.51
CA ASN A 111 -13.10 17.15 9.09
C ASN A 111 -12.81 15.65 8.84
N SER A 112 -13.60 14.78 9.45
CA SER A 112 -13.49 13.34 9.27
C SER A 112 -14.51 12.86 8.24
N GLY A 113 -14.07 11.96 7.37
CA GLY A 113 -14.91 11.26 6.42
C GLY A 113 -14.96 9.77 6.72
N ILE A 114 -16.06 9.11 6.38
CA ILE A 114 -16.16 7.66 6.40
C ILE A 114 -15.92 7.16 4.98
N PHE A 115 -14.99 6.22 4.86
CA PHE A 115 -14.73 5.48 3.65
C PHE A 115 -14.79 3.99 3.94
N VAL A 116 -15.11 3.23 2.90
CA VAL A 116 -14.99 1.77 2.90
C VAL A 116 -13.91 1.43 1.89
N HIS A 117 -13.04 0.51 2.24
CA HIS A 117 -12.02 -0.02 1.36
C HIS A 117 -12.11 -1.54 1.31
N GLY A 118 -11.92 -2.08 0.11
CA GLY A 118 -11.84 -3.50 -0.16
C GLY A 118 -10.58 -3.77 -0.96
N GLU A 119 -9.84 -4.80 -0.58
CA GLU A 119 -8.62 -5.21 -1.24
C GLU A 119 -8.64 -6.70 -1.50
N TYR A 120 -8.10 -7.09 -2.65
CA TYR A 120 -7.89 -8.47 -3.00
C TYR A 120 -6.42 -8.66 -3.33
N GLU A 121 -5.78 -9.63 -2.69
CA GLU A 121 -4.36 -9.93 -2.89
C GLU A 121 -4.20 -11.36 -3.37
N ALA A 122 -3.52 -11.53 -4.50
CA ALA A 122 -3.19 -12.81 -5.09
C ALA A 122 -1.67 -12.98 -5.03
N LEU A 123 -1.21 -13.80 -4.08
CA LEU A 123 0.19 -14.04 -3.81
C LEU A 123 0.60 -15.44 -4.24
N SER A 124 1.81 -15.54 -4.79
CA SER A 124 2.50 -16.79 -5.00
C SER A 124 3.47 -17.01 -3.84
N LEU A 125 3.20 -18.01 -3.02
CA LEU A 125 3.95 -18.37 -1.83
C LEU A 125 4.80 -19.62 -2.09
N GLU A 126 5.93 -19.75 -1.38
CA GLU A 126 6.78 -20.93 -1.49
C GLU A 126 6.32 -22.03 -0.53
N ARG A 127 5.94 -23.18 -1.08
CA ARG A 127 5.26 -24.25 -0.32
C ARG A 127 6.11 -24.80 0.83
N SER A 128 7.42 -24.83 0.66
CA SER A 128 8.40 -25.29 1.66
C SER A 128 8.40 -24.45 2.94
N PHE A 129 7.93 -23.19 2.87
CA PHE A 129 7.92 -22.27 4.01
C PHE A 129 6.53 -22.13 4.65
N PHE A 130 5.46 -22.30 3.86
CA PHE A 130 4.07 -22.06 4.30
C PHE A 130 3.24 -23.32 4.56
N THR A 131 3.77 -24.52 4.31
CA THR A 131 3.04 -25.78 4.53
C THR A 131 3.88 -26.81 5.28
N THR A 132 3.24 -27.63 6.13
CA THR A 132 3.88 -28.67 6.96
C THR A 132 4.30 -29.92 6.17
N ALA A 133 4.14 -29.92 4.84
CA ALA A 133 4.47 -31.05 3.98
C ALA A 133 5.90 -30.88 3.39
N PRO A 134 6.93 -31.58 3.91
CA PRO A 134 8.33 -31.26 3.67
C PRO A 134 8.82 -31.55 2.24
N GLU A 135 8.10 -32.38 1.48
CA GLU A 135 8.65 -33.01 0.26
C GLU A 135 8.22 -32.38 -1.07
N ASN A 136 7.35 -31.36 -1.06
CA ASN A 136 6.93 -30.72 -2.31
C ASN A 136 7.64 -29.37 -2.50
N SER A 137 8.70 -29.37 -3.31
CA SER A 137 9.25 -28.16 -3.91
C SER A 137 8.24 -27.61 -4.92
N GLY A 138 7.61 -26.48 -4.60
CA GLY A 138 6.59 -25.90 -5.45
C GLY A 138 6.10 -24.56 -4.94
N ARG A 139 5.39 -23.82 -5.80
CA ARG A 139 4.71 -22.57 -5.43
C ARG A 139 3.23 -22.81 -5.23
N VAL A 140 2.64 -22.19 -4.22
CA VAL A 140 1.20 -22.24 -3.95
C VAL A 140 0.63 -20.85 -4.18
N TYR A 141 -0.51 -20.78 -4.84
CA TYR A 141 -1.27 -19.54 -4.98
C TYR A 141 -2.16 -19.34 -3.76
N TYR A 142 -2.08 -18.17 -3.17
CA TYR A 142 -2.88 -17.76 -2.03
C TYR A 142 -3.63 -16.48 -2.39
N GLY A 143 -4.95 -16.52 -2.28
CA GLY A 143 -5.82 -15.38 -2.50
C GLY A 143 -6.45 -14.93 -1.19
N SER A 144 -6.24 -13.68 -0.79
CA SER A 144 -6.89 -13.08 0.37
C SER A 144 -7.79 -11.91 -0.06
N PHE A 145 -8.90 -11.76 0.67
CA PHE A 145 -9.79 -10.61 0.56
C PHE A 145 -9.79 -9.88 1.89
N LEU A 146 -9.59 -8.57 1.85
CA LEU A 146 -9.56 -7.66 2.99
C LEU A 146 -10.63 -6.60 2.77
N ALA A 147 -11.35 -6.22 3.83
CA ALA A 147 -12.29 -5.13 3.78
C ALA A 147 -12.28 -4.37 5.12
N GLY A 148 -12.49 -3.06 5.07
CA GLY A 148 -12.51 -2.17 6.23
C GLY A 148 -13.22 -0.86 5.97
#